data_AF-A0A9D7U533-F1
#
_entry.id   AF-A0A9D7U533-F1
#
_cell.length_a   1.000
_cell.length_b   1.000
_cell.length_c   1.000
_cell.angle_alpha   90.00
_cell.angle_beta   90.00
_cell.angle_gamma   90.00
#
_symmetry.space_group_name_H-M   'P 1'
#
loop_
_entity.id
_entity.type
_entity.pdbx_description
1 polymer ?
#
loop_
_entity_poly.entity_id
_entity_poly.type
_entity_poly.pdbx_seq_one_letter_code
_entity_poly.pdbx_strand_id
1 'polypeptide(L)'
;MTIEVRNKQRTEPDQVWYDNQEFLQIMNISKRTAAYWRTENVIAYCQVGNKIYYRLSDIMDLLEKSIVPAKFTNLNFSTDDNNNDL
;
A
#
# COMPACT_ATOMS: atom_id res chain seq x y z
N MET A 1 -34.10 20.16 1.51
CA MET A 1 -33.53 19.14 2.41
C MET A 1 -32.28 18.61 1.72
N THR A 2 -31.15 19.26 1.95
CA THR A 2 -29.89 19.00 1.23
C THR A 2 -29.30 17.69 1.71
N ILE A 3 -29.10 16.74 0.81
CA ILE A 3 -28.45 15.47 1.08
C ILE A 3 -26.94 15.74 1.19
N GLU A 4 -26.48 16.12 2.38
CA GLU A 4 -25.06 16.20 2.75
C GLU A 4 -24.61 14.92 3.47
N VAL A 5 -24.82 13.77 2.85
CA VAL A 5 -24.19 12.51 3.27
C VAL A 5 -23.21 12.07 2.18
N ARG A 6 -22.26 12.95 1.87
CA ARG A 6 -21.12 12.66 1.01
C ARG A 6 -19.85 12.73 1.85
N ASN A 7 -19.18 11.60 2.00
CA ASN A 7 -17.73 11.46 2.24
C ASN A 7 -17.18 11.69 3.66
N LYS A 8 -17.64 10.92 4.66
CA LYS A 8 -16.86 10.67 5.90
C LYS A 8 -16.38 9.22 6.04
N GLN A 9 -16.03 8.57 4.92
CA GLN A 9 -15.25 7.32 4.90
C GLN A 9 -13.87 7.52 4.23
N ARG A 10 -13.38 8.75 4.24
CA ARG A 10 -11.95 9.09 4.31
C ARG A 10 -11.82 9.56 5.76
N THR A 11 -10.97 9.03 6.64
CA THR A 11 -9.56 9.43 6.73
C THR A 11 -8.79 8.57 7.76
N GLU A 12 -9.07 7.27 7.91
CA GLU A 12 -8.36 6.45 8.91
C GLU A 12 -8.04 5.06 8.31
N PRO A 13 -6.78 4.78 7.90
CA PRO A 13 -6.41 3.48 7.35
C PRO A 13 -6.61 2.32 8.36
N ASP A 14 -6.74 2.64 9.66
CA ASP A 14 -7.01 1.65 10.71
C ASP A 14 -8.50 1.26 10.82
N GLN A 15 -9.42 2.03 10.24
CA GLN A 15 -10.86 1.73 10.28
C GLN A 15 -11.36 0.98 9.05
N VAL A 16 -10.54 0.86 8.01
CA VAL A 16 -10.90 0.18 6.77
C VAL A 16 -10.44 -1.27 6.82
N TRP A 17 -11.42 -2.19 6.76
CA TRP A 17 -11.21 -3.63 6.76
C TRP A 17 -11.58 -4.21 5.41
N TYR A 18 -10.73 -5.08 4.89
CA TYR A 18 -10.94 -5.82 3.66
C TYR A 18 -11.13 -7.29 3.95
N ASP A 19 -12.03 -7.93 3.22
CA ASP A 19 -12.12 -9.38 3.23
C ASP A 19 -11.02 -10.04 2.37
N ASN A 20 -10.97 -11.37 2.39
CA ASN A 20 -9.99 -12.09 1.60
C ASN A 20 -10.21 -11.97 0.09
N GLN A 21 -11.41 -11.70 -0.42
CA GLN A 21 -11.63 -11.52 -1.87
C GLN A 21 -11.17 -10.14 -2.34
N GLU A 22 -11.48 -9.10 -1.58
CA GLU A 22 -11.05 -7.73 -1.83
C GLU A 22 -9.53 -7.62 -1.75
N PHE A 23 -8.91 -8.22 -0.73
CA PHE A 23 -7.45 -8.24 -0.59
C PHE A 23 -6.75 -8.84 -1.82
N LEU A 24 -7.28 -9.96 -2.35
CA LEU A 24 -6.73 -10.59 -3.56
C LEU A 24 -6.86 -9.69 -4.79
N GLN A 25 -7.94 -8.92 -4.90
CA GLN A 25 -8.15 -7.97 -6.00
C GLN A 25 -7.21 -6.76 -5.87
N ILE A 26 -7.09 -6.19 -4.67
CA ILE A 26 -6.23 -5.03 -4.40
C ILE A 26 -4.76 -5.36 -4.70
N MET A 27 -4.27 -6.48 -4.18
CA MET A 27 -2.88 -6.90 -4.38
C MET A 27 -2.65 -7.62 -5.72
N ASN A 28 -3.71 -7.94 -6.44
CA ASN A 28 -3.68 -8.72 -7.68
C ASN A 28 -2.88 -10.03 -7.55
N ILE A 29 -3.10 -10.77 -6.46
CA ILE A 29 -2.41 -12.03 -6.15
C ILE A 29 -3.36 -13.22 -6.13
N SER A 30 -2.79 -14.43 -6.18
CA SER A 30 -3.56 -15.67 -6.08
C SER A 30 -3.88 -16.02 -4.62
N LYS A 31 -4.92 -16.85 -4.41
CA LYS A 31 -5.26 -17.42 -3.09
C LYS A 31 -4.09 -18.17 -2.46
N ARG A 32 -3.27 -18.84 -3.27
CA ARG A 32 -2.07 -19.57 -2.82
C ARG A 32 -1.01 -18.60 -2.30
N THR A 33 -0.79 -17.50 -3.01
CA THR A 33 0.16 -16.44 -2.60
C THR A 33 -0.30 -15.79 -1.29
N ALA A 34 -1.58 -15.45 -1.15
CA ALA A 34 -2.11 -14.92 0.11
C ALA A 34 -2.00 -15.92 1.27
N ALA A 35 -2.17 -17.23 1.02
CA ALA A 35 -1.96 -18.25 2.03
C ALA A 35 -0.49 -18.32 2.48
N TYR A 36 0.45 -18.26 1.53
CA TYR A 36 1.89 -18.20 1.81
C TYR A 36 2.25 -16.94 2.63
N TRP A 37 1.69 -15.78 2.29
CA TRP A 37 1.94 -14.56 3.05
C TRP A 37 1.44 -14.62 4.49
N ARG A 38 0.34 -15.36 4.74
CA ARG A 38 -0.15 -15.62 6.09
C ARG A 38 0.74 -16.59 6.86
N THR A 39 1.26 -17.64 6.23
CA THR A 39 2.16 -18.60 6.89
C THR A 39 3.54 -18.02 7.18
N GLU A 40 4.05 -17.19 6.28
CA GLU A 40 5.35 -16.52 6.42
C GLU A 40 5.29 -15.23 7.26
N ASN A 41 4.13 -14.87 7.81
CA ASN A 41 3.90 -13.61 8.55
C ASN A 41 4.31 -12.35 7.75
N VAL A 42 4.16 -12.38 6.42
CA VAL A 42 4.43 -11.23 5.54
C VAL A 42 3.37 -10.15 5.73
N ILE A 43 2.12 -10.54 6.01
CA ILE A 43 1.01 -9.62 6.25
C ILE A 43 0.29 -9.96 7.56
N ALA A 44 -0.04 -8.92 8.33
CA ALA A 44 -0.90 -9.06 9.49
C ALA A 44 -2.36 -9.27 9.04
N TYR A 45 -3.06 -10.20 9.69
CA TYR A 45 -4.44 -10.51 9.38
C TYR A 45 -5.22 -10.80 10.66
N CYS A 46 -6.53 -10.58 10.61
CA CYS A 46 -7.45 -10.97 11.66
C CYS A 46 -8.33 -12.11 11.16
N GLN A 47 -8.44 -13.16 11.97
CA GLN A 47 -9.35 -14.27 11.71
C GLN A 47 -10.54 -14.19 12.67
N VAL A 48 -11.74 -14.16 12.10
CA VAL A 48 -13.00 -14.22 12.85
C VAL A 48 -13.78 -15.42 12.33
N GLY A 49 -13.75 -16.53 13.09
CA GLY A 49 -14.28 -17.82 12.67
C GLY A 49 -13.55 -18.36 11.42
N ASN A 50 -14.29 -18.57 10.33
CA ASN A 50 -13.74 -19.02 9.04
C ASN A 50 -13.45 -17.87 8.05
N LYS A 51 -13.62 -16.61 8.46
CA LYS A 51 -13.34 -15.44 7.63
C LYS A 51 -12.03 -14.79 8.04
N ILE A 52 -11.29 -14.32 7.03
CA ILE A 52 -10.01 -13.62 7.20
C ILE A 52 -10.22 -12.19 6.72
N TYR A 53 -9.76 -11.25 7.52
CA TYR A 53 -9.82 -9.82 7.27
C TYR A 53 -8.43 -9.20 7.35
N TYR A 54 -8.23 -8.13 6.60
CA TYR A 54 -6.99 -7.36 6.53
C TYR A 54 -7.31 -5.89 6.77
N ARG A 55 -6.48 -5.19 7.54
CA ARG A 55 -6.61 -3.74 7.69
C ARG A 55 -5.91 -3.04 6.54
N LEU A 56 -6.42 -1.89 6.12
CA LEU A 56 -5.76 -1.07 5.10
C LEU A 56 -4.35 -0.64 5.55
N SER A 57 -4.17 -0.30 6.83
CA SER A 57 -2.85 0.02 7.40
C SER A 57 -1.85 -1.11 7.19
N ASP A 58 -2.21 -2.36 7.51
CA ASP A 58 -1.33 -3.52 7.32
C ASP A 58 -0.95 -3.74 5.84
N ILE A 59 -1.87 -3.47 4.91
CA ILE A 59 -1.62 -3.58 3.46
C ILE A 59 -0.65 -2.48 3.01
N MET A 60 -0.84 -1.25 3.50
CA MET A 60 0.04 -0.12 3.18
C MET A 60 1.45 -0.35 3.73
N ASP A 61 1.57 -0.81 4.97
CA ASP A 61 2.85 -1.16 5.59
C ASP A 61 3.57 -2.26 4.81
N LEU A 62 2.84 -3.26 4.30
CA LEU A 62 3.39 -4.30 3.45
C LEU A 62 3.93 -3.71 2.14
N LEU A 63 3.14 -2.86 1.48
CA LEU A 63 3.55 -2.20 0.25
C LEU A 63 4.84 -1.42 0.50
N GLU A 64 4.87 -0.56 1.53
CA GLU A 64 6.03 0.25 1.89
C GLU A 64 7.29 -0.59 2.14
N LYS A 65 7.18 -1.71 2.87
CA LYS A 65 8.29 -2.65 3.09
C LYS A 65 8.79 -3.31 1.81
N SER A 66 7.91 -3.50 0.83
CA SER A 66 8.24 -4.14 -0.44
C SER A 66 8.69 -3.18 -1.54
N ILE A 67 8.61 -1.86 -1.31
CA ILE A 67 9.06 -0.85 -2.28
C ILE A 67 10.56 -1.01 -2.48
N VAL A 68 10.95 -1.42 -3.68
CA VAL A 68 12.34 -1.36 -4.12
C VAL A 68 12.58 0.04 -4.69
N PRO A 69 13.46 0.86 -4.10
CA PRO A 69 13.73 2.19 -4.63
C PRO A 69 14.32 2.07 -6.03
N ALA A 70 13.80 2.85 -6.96
CA ALA A 70 14.39 2.97 -8.28
C ALA A 70 15.83 3.48 -8.12
N LYS A 71 16.80 2.72 -8.62
CA LYS A 71 18.19 3.18 -8.68
C LYS A 71 18.25 4.35 -9.67
N PHE A 72 18.34 5.57 -9.14
CA PHE A 72 18.66 6.73 -9.95
C PHE A 72 20.16 6.68 -10.26
N THR A 73 20.58 5.82 -11.19
CA THR A 73 21.97 5.80 -11.66
C THR A 73 22.23 7.06 -12.47
N ASN A 74 22.90 8.02 -11.83
CA ASN A 74 23.64 9.15 -12.37
C ASN A 74 22.91 10.00 -13.43
N LEU A 75 22.03 10.90 -12.98
CA LEU A 75 21.92 12.19 -13.65
C LEU A 75 23.02 13.09 -13.09
N ASN A 76 24.16 13.13 -13.79
CA ASN A 76 25.06 14.26 -13.67
C ASN A 76 24.28 15.47 -14.17
N PHE A 77 23.69 16.24 -13.26
CA PHE A 77 23.39 17.63 -13.57
C PHE A 77 24.75 18.30 -13.78
N SER A 78 25.20 18.40 -15.04
CA SER A 78 26.15 19.46 -15.38
C SER A 78 25.44 20.77 -15.06
N THR A 79 25.73 21.32 -13.88
CA THR A 79 25.65 22.76 -13.67
C THR A 79 26.67 23.38 -14.62
N ASP A 80 26.24 23.66 -15.85
CA ASP A 80 26.87 24.67 -16.69
C ASP A 80 26.30 26.03 -16.28
N ASP A 81 26.56 26.42 -15.04
CA ASP A 81 26.49 27.80 -14.59
C ASP A 81 27.92 28.20 -14.22
N ASN A 82 28.71 28.52 -15.23
CA ASN A 82 29.85 29.42 -15.08
C ASN A 82 29.66 30.58 -16.06
N ASN A 83 28.72 31.46 -15.70
CA ASN A 83 28.91 32.88 -15.96
C ASN A 83 30.25 33.27 -15.33
N ASN A 84 31.24 33.62 -16.16
CA ASN A 84 32.28 34.51 -15.72
C ASN A 84 32.20 35.79 -16.56
N ASP A 85 31.68 36.82 -15.91
CA ASP A 85 31.82 38.22 -16.29
C ASP A 85 33.30 38.57 -16.52
N LEU A 86 33.61 39.11 -17.70
CA LEU A 86 34.59 40.19 -17.96
C LEU A 86 34.47 40.67 -19.41
#